data_AF-A0A1S8WSQ3-F1
#
_entry.id   AF-A0A1S8WSQ3-F1
#
_cell.length_a   1.000
_cell.length_b   1.000
_cell.length_c   1.000
_cell.angle_alpha   90.00
_cell.angle_beta   90.00
_cell.angle_gamma   90.00
#
_symmetry.space_group_name_H-M   'P 1'
#
loop_
_entity.id
_entity.type
_entity.pdbx_description
1 polymer ?
#
loop_
_entity_poly.entity_id
_entity_poly.type
_entity_poly.pdbx_seq_one_letter_code
_entity_poly.pdbx_strand_id
1 'polypeptide(L)'
;MAQLNAMFGRLVKLGVGIVAAGRILPMVLYNVDGGHRAVIFDRFKGVHPDVVGEGTHFIIPWVQKPIIFDIRSKPRNIPVMTGSKDLQTVNITLRILFRPESSLLPKIYQNLGFDYEERVLPSITTEVLKGVVAQFDASELITQRELVSQRVNDDLTERASSFGILLDDIALVSFPGFDNPQPYLII
;
A
#
# COMPACT_ATOMS: atom_id res chain seq x y z
N MET A 1 56.38 11.49 -33.11
CA MET A 1 55.17 10.71 -33.44
C MET A 1 54.76 9.70 -32.35
N ALA A 2 55.66 8.86 -31.83
CA ALA A 2 55.30 7.82 -30.83
C ALA A 2 54.80 8.37 -29.47
N GLN A 3 55.41 9.44 -28.95
CA GLN A 3 54.98 10.03 -27.66
C GLN A 3 53.60 10.71 -27.74
N LEU A 4 53.25 11.30 -28.89
CA LEU A 4 51.95 11.96 -29.08
C LEU A 4 50.79 10.94 -29.08
N ASN A 5 50.98 9.79 -29.72
CA ASN A 5 49.99 8.71 -29.74
C ASN A 5 49.81 8.06 -28.35
N ALA A 6 50.89 7.92 -27.58
CA ALA A 6 50.83 7.41 -26.21
C ALA A 6 50.09 8.36 -25.25
N MET A 7 50.29 9.67 -25.41
CA MET A 7 49.57 10.70 -24.66
C MET A 7 48.08 10.74 -25.05
N PHE A 8 47.78 10.64 -26.34
CA PHE A 8 46.40 10.57 -26.85
C PHE A 8 45.66 9.33 -26.33
N GLY A 9 46.31 8.16 -26.32
CA GLY A 9 45.73 6.94 -25.75
C GLY A 9 45.46 7.01 -24.25
N ARG A 10 46.30 7.72 -23.48
CA ARG A 10 46.06 8.00 -22.05
C ARG A 10 44.91 8.97 -21.83
N LEU A 11 44.81 10.02 -22.65
CA LEU A 11 43.70 10.98 -22.61
C LEU A 11 42.36 10.34 -22.97
N VAL A 12 42.33 9.46 -23.97
CA VAL A 12 41.13 8.70 -24.34
C VAL A 12 40.72 7.76 -23.21
N LYS A 13 41.66 7.03 -22.59
CA LYS A 13 41.36 6.15 -21.44
C LYS A 13 40.83 6.93 -20.23
N LEU A 14 41.42 8.09 -19.94
CA LEU A 14 40.95 9.00 -18.88
C LEU A 14 39.56 9.56 -19.21
N GLY A 15 39.33 9.99 -20.44
CA GLY A 15 38.02 10.49 -20.90
C GLY A 15 36.93 9.43 -20.81
N VAL A 16 37.22 8.19 -21.23
CA VAL A 16 36.29 7.05 -21.10
C VAL A 16 36.03 6.73 -19.63
N GLY A 17 37.06 6.74 -18.78
CA GLY A 17 36.91 6.51 -17.34
C GLY A 17 36.01 7.56 -16.66
N ILE A 18 36.16 8.83 -17.00
CA ILE A 18 35.34 9.93 -16.46
C ILE A 18 33.90 9.85 -16.95
N VAL A 19 33.68 9.56 -18.24
CA VAL A 19 32.33 9.40 -18.79
C VAL A 19 31.63 8.17 -18.21
N ALA A 20 32.35 7.07 -18.01
CA ALA A 20 31.82 5.87 -17.36
C ALA A 20 31.47 6.12 -15.89
N ALA A 21 32.36 6.77 -15.13
CA ALA A 21 32.12 7.13 -13.73
C ALA A 21 30.94 8.11 -13.58
N GLY A 22 30.87 9.13 -14.44
CA GLY A 22 29.78 10.11 -14.46
C GLY A 22 28.41 9.50 -14.77
N ARG A 23 28.35 8.40 -15.54
CA ARG A 23 27.11 7.68 -15.82
C ARG A 23 26.63 6.77 -14.68
N ILE A 24 27.53 6.31 -13.81
CA ILE A 24 27.18 5.39 -12.71
C ILE A 24 26.58 6.17 -11.53
N LEU A 25 27.08 7.38 -11.23
CA LEU A 25 26.64 8.18 -10.08
C LEU A 25 25.11 8.38 -9.95
N PRO A 26 24.35 8.79 -10.99
CA PRO A 26 22.90 8.96 -10.85
C PRO A 26 22.13 7.63 -10.71
N MET A 27 22.77 6.49 -10.95
CA MET A 27 22.15 5.17 -10.83
C MET A 27 22.22 4.61 -9.40
N VAL A 28 23.13 5.15 -8.57
CA VAL A 28 23.43 4.66 -7.21
C VAL A 28 22.59 5.40 -6.17
N LEU A 29 22.13 6.60 -6.45
CA LEU A 29 21.38 7.43 -5.50
C LEU A 29 19.88 7.30 -5.73
N TYR A 30 19.12 7.19 -4.64
CA TYR A 30 17.67 7.33 -4.64
C TYR A 30 17.21 8.13 -3.43
N ASN A 31 16.06 8.80 -3.57
CA ASN A 31 15.47 9.60 -2.51
C ASN A 31 14.18 8.94 -2.03
N VAL A 32 13.96 8.98 -0.72
CA VAL A 32 12.70 8.61 -0.08
C VAL A 32 12.08 9.89 0.47
N ASP A 33 10.94 10.27 -0.09
CA ASP A 33 10.22 11.48 0.33
C ASP A 33 9.62 11.32 1.72
N GLY A 34 9.37 12.45 2.39
CA GLY A 34 8.70 12.47 3.69
C GLY A 34 7.33 11.79 3.64
N GLY A 35 7.05 10.94 4.62
CA GLY A 35 5.83 10.12 4.64
C GLY A 35 5.85 8.91 3.69
N HIS A 36 7.02 8.56 3.15
CA HIS A 36 7.26 7.29 2.48
C HIS A 36 8.32 6.48 3.24
N ARG A 37 8.34 5.18 2.94
CA ARG A 37 9.35 4.23 3.43
C ARG A 37 9.75 3.31 2.29
N ALA A 38 11.02 2.97 2.22
CA ALA A 38 11.53 2.08 1.17
C ALA A 38 11.88 0.70 1.72
N VAL A 39 11.46 -0.33 0.98
CA VAL A 39 11.87 -1.72 1.17
C VAL A 39 12.88 -2.06 0.09
N ILE A 40 14.04 -2.60 0.46
CA ILE A 40 15.09 -2.94 -0.50
C ILE A 40 14.95 -4.40 -0.93
N PHE A 41 14.74 -4.61 -2.22
CA PHE A 41 14.83 -5.92 -2.85
C PHE A 41 16.23 -6.14 -3.42
N ASP A 42 16.95 -7.13 -2.91
CA ASP A 42 18.21 -7.62 -3.43
C ASP A 42 17.96 -8.84 -4.34
N ARG A 43 18.54 -8.84 -5.54
CA ARG A 43 18.38 -9.92 -6.52
C ARG A 43 18.91 -11.27 -6.03
N PHE A 44 19.90 -11.29 -5.14
CA PHE A 44 20.52 -12.51 -4.63
C PHE A 44 19.96 -12.96 -3.28
N LYS A 45 19.66 -12.01 -2.39
CA LYS A 45 19.19 -12.30 -1.02
C LYS A 45 17.69 -12.13 -0.82
N GLY A 46 16.99 -11.58 -1.80
CA GLY A 46 15.57 -11.25 -1.71
C GLY A 46 15.34 -9.93 -0.95
N VAL A 47 14.20 -9.82 -0.29
CA VAL A 47 13.79 -8.60 0.40
C VAL A 47 14.51 -8.46 1.74
N HIS A 48 15.17 -7.32 1.96
CA HIS A 48 15.80 -6.99 3.24
C HIS A 48 14.76 -6.77 4.35
N PRO A 49 15.04 -7.21 5.60
CA PRO A 49 14.13 -7.02 6.73
C PRO A 49 14.10 -5.57 7.23
N ASP A 50 15.09 -4.76 6.88
CA ASP A 50 15.20 -3.38 7.34
C ASP A 50 14.42 -2.44 6.41
N VAL A 51 13.73 -1.50 7.03
CA VAL A 51 12.94 -0.48 6.34
C VAL A 51 13.71 0.82 6.34
N VAL A 52 13.87 1.38 5.15
CA VAL A 52 14.62 2.62 4.95
C VAL A 52 13.70 3.82 5.11
N GLY A 53 14.12 4.76 5.95
CA GLY A 53 13.44 6.01 6.24
C GLY A 53 13.51 7.04 5.11
N GLU A 54 13.00 8.23 5.40
CA GLU A 54 13.11 9.39 4.52
C GLU A 54 14.57 9.86 4.35
N GLY A 55 14.89 10.43 3.19
CA GLY A 55 16.22 10.95 2.86
C GLY A 55 16.87 10.31 1.64
N THR A 56 18.09 10.76 1.34
CA THR A 56 18.89 10.27 0.21
C THR A 56 19.72 9.06 0.64
N HIS A 57 19.58 7.97 -0.10
CA HIS A 57 20.19 6.68 0.21
C HIS A 57 20.93 6.13 -1.01
N PHE A 58 21.86 5.21 -0.77
CA PHE A 58 22.67 4.56 -1.79
C PHE A 58 22.14 3.14 -2.06
N ILE A 59 22.08 2.75 -3.33
CA ILE A 59 21.78 1.39 -3.80
C ILE A 59 22.88 0.90 -4.72
N ILE A 60 23.09 -0.42 -4.76
CA ILE A 60 23.92 -1.05 -5.78
C ILE A 60 23.06 -1.20 -7.06
N PRO A 61 23.38 -0.48 -8.15
CA PRO A 61 22.61 -0.59 -9.39
C PRO A 61 22.59 -2.03 -9.89
N TRP A 62 21.49 -2.43 -10.55
CA TRP A 62 21.22 -3.79 -11.07
C TRP A 62 21.00 -4.90 -10.03
N VAL A 63 21.57 -4.80 -8.83
CA VAL A 63 21.43 -5.80 -7.76
C VAL A 63 20.28 -5.44 -6.83
N GLN A 64 20.22 -4.18 -6.41
CA GLN A 64 19.23 -3.70 -5.45
C GLN A 64 18.16 -2.85 -6.16
N LYS A 65 16.91 -3.04 -5.76
CA LYS A 65 15.77 -2.26 -6.23
C LYS A 65 15.01 -1.72 -5.02
N PRO A 66 14.95 -0.39 -4.83
CA PRO A 66 14.12 0.21 -3.80
C PRO A 66 12.65 0.16 -4.22
N ILE A 67 11.79 -0.30 -3.32
CA ILE A 67 10.33 -0.29 -3.47
C ILE A 67 9.78 0.69 -2.45
N ILE A 68 9.24 1.79 -2.94
CA ILE A 68 8.79 2.89 -2.10
C ILE A 68 7.31 2.70 -1.79
N PHE A 69 6.98 2.64 -0.50
CA PHE A 69 5.62 2.58 0.02
C PHE A 69 5.23 3.92 0.60
N ASP A 70 3.98 4.31 0.35
CA ASP A 70 3.33 5.41 1.04
C ASP A 70 2.78 4.89 2.37
N ILE A 71 3.20 5.50 3.48
CA ILE A 71 2.79 5.13 4.84
C ILE A 71 1.71 6.05 5.40
N ARG A 72 1.18 6.96 4.58
CA ARG A 72 0.11 7.88 4.96
C ARG A 72 -1.24 7.19 4.93
N SER A 73 -2.14 7.67 5.77
CA SER A 73 -3.54 7.23 5.80
C SER A 73 -4.24 7.57 4.50
N LYS A 74 -4.87 6.55 3.89
CA LYS A 74 -5.63 6.68 2.65
C LYS A 74 -7.08 6.27 2.86
N PRO A 75 -8.04 7.02 2.31
CA PRO A 75 -9.45 6.62 2.33
C PRO A 75 -9.73 5.56 1.27
N ARG A 76 -10.56 4.58 1.62
CA ARG A 76 -11.16 3.63 0.68
C ARG A 76 -12.61 3.35 1.06
N ASN A 77 -13.49 3.33 0.06
CA ASN A 77 -14.88 2.95 0.21
C ASN A 77 -15.07 1.55 -0.38
N ILE A 78 -15.63 0.64 0.41
CA ILE A 78 -15.85 -0.76 0.02
C ILE A 78 -17.35 -1.03 0.12
N PRO A 79 -18.07 -1.12 -1.02
CA PRO A 79 -19.46 -1.53 -1.02
C PRO A 79 -19.56 -3.03 -0.79
N VAL A 80 -20.45 -3.45 0.10
CA VAL A 80 -20.73 -4.85 0.43
C VAL A 80 -22.23 -5.06 0.46
N MET A 81 -22.67 -6.09 -0.26
CA MET A 81 -24.04 -6.60 -0.23
C MET A 81 -24.06 -7.88 0.61
N THR A 82 -24.89 -7.91 1.65
CA THR A 82 -24.98 -9.06 2.57
C THR A 82 -26.41 -9.28 3.06
N GLY A 83 -26.72 -10.52 3.42
CA GLY A 83 -27.95 -10.84 4.16
C GLY A 83 -27.81 -10.46 5.63
N SER A 84 -28.90 -9.98 6.21
CA SER A 84 -29.09 -9.78 7.64
C SER A 84 -29.70 -11.05 8.28
N LYS A 85 -29.84 -11.05 9.60
CA LYS A 85 -30.35 -12.20 10.37
C LYS A 85 -31.77 -12.62 9.96
N ASP A 86 -32.62 -11.67 9.57
CA ASP A 86 -33.97 -11.90 9.06
C ASP A 86 -34.02 -12.14 7.54
N LEU A 87 -32.87 -12.49 6.94
CA LEU A 87 -32.69 -12.81 5.52
C LEU A 87 -32.99 -11.64 4.57
N GLN A 88 -33.01 -10.40 5.08
CA GLN A 88 -33.12 -9.23 4.22
C GLN A 88 -31.75 -8.86 3.63
N THR A 89 -31.71 -8.59 2.34
CA THR A 89 -30.51 -8.11 1.66
C THR A 89 -30.27 -6.64 1.98
N VAL A 90 -29.11 -6.33 2.56
CA VAL A 90 -28.70 -4.98 2.93
C VAL A 90 -27.45 -4.59 2.14
N ASN A 91 -27.45 -3.37 1.62
CA ASN A 91 -26.30 -2.77 0.94
C ASN A 91 -25.62 -1.78 1.89
N ILE A 92 -24.38 -2.07 2.26
CA ILE A 92 -23.60 -1.27 3.21
C ILE A 92 -22.30 -0.88 2.52
N THR A 93 -21.92 0.39 2.60
CA THR A 93 -20.61 0.85 2.15
C THR A 93 -19.76 1.16 3.36
N LEU A 94 -18.63 0.48 3.52
CA LEU A 94 -17.68 0.79 4.57
C LEU A 94 -16.65 1.79 4.04
N ARG A 95 -16.51 2.93 4.72
CA ARG A 95 -15.41 3.85 4.52
C ARG A 95 -14.33 3.52 5.54
N ILE A 96 -13.13 3.23 5.07
CA ILE A 96 -11.97 2.95 5.91
C ILE A 96 -10.87 3.94 5.61
N LEU A 97 -10.25 4.48 6.66
CA LEU A 97 -8.95 5.15 6.60
C LEU A 97 -7.91 4.14 7.08
N PHE A 98 -6.96 3.80 6.21
CA PHE A 98 -5.95 2.78 6.49
C PHE A 98 -4.56 3.23 6.08
N ARG A 99 -3.55 2.62 6.68
CA ARG A 99 -2.14 2.76 6.31
C ARG A 99 -1.37 1.48 6.61
N PRO A 100 -0.30 1.16 5.87
CA PRO A 100 0.53 0.02 6.20
C PRO A 100 1.40 0.31 7.43
N GLU A 101 1.62 -0.70 8.27
CA GLU A 101 2.56 -0.59 9.37
C GLU A 101 4.00 -0.52 8.85
N SER A 102 4.72 0.56 9.18
CA SER A 102 6.06 0.81 8.65
C SER A 102 7.07 -0.29 9.01
N SER A 103 6.94 -0.94 10.16
CA SER A 103 7.84 -2.02 10.63
C SER A 103 7.64 -3.33 9.85
N LEU A 104 6.45 -3.56 9.30
CA LEU A 104 6.06 -4.81 8.64
C LEU A 104 6.07 -4.70 7.11
N LEU A 105 6.43 -3.56 6.54
CA LEU A 105 6.50 -3.35 5.08
C LEU A 105 7.25 -4.45 4.32
N PRO A 106 8.38 -5.00 4.80
CA PRO A 106 9.07 -6.09 4.11
C PRO A 106 8.20 -7.35 4.04
N LYS A 107 7.49 -7.69 5.13
CA LYS A 107 6.59 -8.85 5.19
C LYS A 107 5.35 -8.63 4.34
N ILE A 108 4.77 -7.43 4.36
CA ILE A 108 3.63 -7.05 3.51
C ILE A 108 4.01 -7.23 2.05
N TYR A 109 5.16 -6.70 1.63
CA TYR A 109 5.62 -6.83 0.26
C TYR A 109 5.89 -8.29 -0.14
N GLN A 110 6.53 -9.08 0.73
CA GLN A 110 6.81 -10.50 0.47
C GLN A 110 5.53 -11.35 0.35
N ASN A 111 4.55 -11.14 1.23
CA ASN A 111 3.38 -12.01 1.33
C ASN A 111 2.21 -11.56 0.45
N LEU A 112 2.00 -10.24 0.33
CA LEU A 112 0.81 -9.65 -0.29
C LEU A 112 1.12 -8.93 -1.61
N GLY A 113 2.38 -8.51 -1.78
CA GLY A 113 2.83 -7.72 -2.93
C GLY A 113 2.63 -6.22 -2.74
N PHE A 114 2.84 -5.47 -3.83
CA PHE A 114 2.72 -4.01 -3.83
C PHE A 114 1.26 -3.54 -3.77
N ASP A 115 0.35 -4.30 -4.38
CA ASP A 115 -1.10 -4.07 -4.47
C ASP A 115 -1.88 -4.71 -3.31
N TYR A 116 -1.26 -4.79 -2.13
CA TYR A 116 -1.84 -5.40 -0.93
C TYR A 116 -3.21 -4.79 -0.58
N GLU A 117 -3.39 -3.48 -0.78
CA GLU A 117 -4.63 -2.75 -0.50
C GLU A 117 -5.79 -3.15 -1.42
N GLU A 118 -5.52 -3.54 -2.66
CA GLU A 118 -6.56 -3.96 -3.61
C GLU A 118 -6.99 -5.41 -3.38
N ARG A 119 -6.07 -6.25 -2.90
CA ARG A 119 -6.33 -7.67 -2.65
C ARG A 119 -6.90 -7.94 -1.27
N VAL A 120 -6.29 -7.38 -0.22
CA VAL A 120 -6.60 -7.78 1.16
C VAL A 120 -7.80 -7.04 1.71
N LEU A 121 -7.85 -5.70 1.57
CA LEU A 121 -8.88 -4.88 2.21
C LEU A 121 -10.30 -5.27 1.80
N PRO A 122 -10.63 -5.46 0.51
CA PRO A 122 -11.99 -5.88 0.13
C PRO A 122 -12.36 -7.25 0.68
N SER A 123 -11.40 -8.19 0.72
CA SER A 123 -11.63 -9.54 1.22
C SER A 123 -11.94 -9.55 2.71
N ILE A 124 -11.08 -8.97 3.54
CA ILE A 124 -11.27 -8.96 5.00
C ILE A 124 -12.50 -8.13 5.40
N THR A 125 -12.75 -7.02 4.70
CA THR A 125 -13.91 -6.15 4.97
C THR A 125 -15.20 -6.88 4.67
N THR A 126 -15.27 -7.57 3.53
CA THR A 126 -16.46 -8.35 3.14
C THR A 126 -16.71 -9.51 4.11
N GLU A 127 -15.65 -10.21 4.53
CA GLU A 127 -15.73 -11.30 5.49
C GLU A 127 -16.29 -10.84 6.83
N VAL A 128 -15.67 -9.81 7.43
CA VAL A 128 -16.07 -9.27 8.74
C VAL A 128 -17.48 -8.68 8.67
N LEU A 129 -17.79 -7.87 7.65
CA LEU A 129 -19.15 -7.30 7.52
C LEU A 129 -20.21 -8.39 7.39
N LYS A 130 -19.97 -9.44 6.60
CA LYS A 130 -20.93 -10.56 6.50
C LYS A 130 -21.12 -11.25 7.85
N GLY A 131 -20.04 -11.47 8.60
CA GLY A 131 -20.08 -12.10 9.91
C GLY A 131 -20.84 -11.29 10.96
N VAL A 132 -20.63 -9.97 11.00
CA VAL A 132 -21.31 -9.08 11.95
C VAL A 132 -22.76 -8.86 11.55
N VAL A 133 -23.04 -8.54 10.28
CA VAL A 133 -24.40 -8.20 9.82
C VAL A 133 -25.35 -9.39 9.91
N ALA A 134 -24.87 -10.62 9.74
CA ALA A 134 -25.68 -11.82 9.93
C ALA A 134 -26.18 -12.03 11.37
N GLN A 135 -25.66 -11.29 12.35
CA GLN A 135 -26.06 -11.38 13.76
C GLN A 135 -27.17 -10.38 14.14
N PHE A 136 -27.47 -9.40 13.27
CA PHE A 136 -28.43 -8.34 13.51
C PHE A 136 -29.57 -8.38 12.49
N ASP A 137 -30.77 -8.01 12.92
CA ASP A 137 -31.89 -7.81 12.00
C ASP A 137 -31.72 -6.49 11.23
N ALA A 138 -32.32 -6.36 10.04
CA ALA A 138 -32.17 -5.15 9.21
C ALA A 138 -32.57 -3.84 9.95
N SER A 139 -33.57 -3.89 10.82
CA SER A 139 -34.01 -2.75 11.65
C SER A 139 -32.99 -2.37 12.73
N GLU A 140 -32.24 -3.34 13.26
CA GLU A 140 -31.21 -3.13 14.27
C GLU A 140 -29.97 -2.47 13.66
N LEU A 141 -29.64 -2.75 12.40
CA LEU A 141 -28.53 -2.09 11.70
C LEU A 141 -28.72 -0.57 11.61
N ILE A 142 -29.96 -0.08 11.65
CA ILE A 142 -30.29 1.34 11.65
C ILE A 142 -30.36 1.88 13.08
N THR A 143 -31.11 1.20 13.96
CA THR A 143 -31.39 1.69 15.31
C THR A 143 -30.20 1.54 16.26
N GLN A 144 -29.39 0.49 16.10
CA GLN A 144 -28.21 0.17 16.90
C GLN A 144 -26.91 0.34 16.11
N ARG A 145 -26.89 1.24 15.11
CA ARG A 145 -25.74 1.45 14.22
C ARG A 145 -24.41 1.67 14.95
N GLU A 146 -24.43 2.35 16.10
CA GLU A 146 -23.22 2.60 16.89
C GLU A 146 -22.62 1.29 17.40
N LEU A 147 -23.44 0.40 17.96
CA LEU A 147 -23.02 -0.92 18.44
C LEU A 147 -22.48 -1.77 17.29
N VAL A 148 -23.15 -1.75 16.13
CA VAL A 148 -22.69 -2.46 14.93
C VAL A 148 -21.36 -1.89 14.43
N SER A 149 -21.20 -0.56 14.42
CA SER A 149 -19.98 0.10 13.99
C SER A 149 -18.80 -0.25 14.88
N GLN A 150 -18.99 -0.26 16.20
CA GLN A 150 -17.95 -0.66 17.16
C GLN A 150 -17.54 -2.11 16.95
N ARG A 151 -18.51 -3.02 16.79
CA ARG A 151 -18.21 -4.43 16.58
C ARG A 151 -17.47 -4.70 15.26
N VAL A 152 -17.86 -4.01 14.18
CA VAL A 152 -17.13 -4.06 12.91
C VAL A 152 -15.72 -3.48 13.08
N ASN A 153 -15.55 -2.41 13.86
CA ASN A 153 -14.25 -1.81 14.11
C ASN A 153 -13.31 -2.78 14.82
N ASP A 154 -13.76 -3.41 15.90
CA ASP A 154 -12.96 -4.36 16.69
C ASP A 154 -12.52 -5.56 15.81
N ASP A 155 -13.48 -6.23 15.18
CA ASP A 155 -13.23 -7.43 14.35
C ASP A 155 -12.33 -7.11 13.14
N LEU A 156 -12.56 -5.97 12.47
CA LEU A 156 -11.80 -5.58 11.29
C LEU A 156 -10.39 -5.12 11.65
N THR A 157 -10.22 -4.42 12.78
CA THR A 157 -8.91 -3.96 13.26
C THR A 157 -8.03 -5.15 13.65
N GLU A 158 -8.59 -6.12 14.37
CA GLU A 158 -7.88 -7.36 14.70
C GLU A 158 -7.45 -8.10 13.43
N ARG A 159 -8.38 -8.24 12.47
CA ARG A 159 -8.10 -8.94 11.22
C ARG A 159 -7.05 -8.21 10.37
N ALA A 160 -7.16 -6.90 10.22
CA ALA A 160 -6.22 -6.07 9.45
C ALA A 160 -4.82 -6.06 10.05
N SER A 161 -4.71 -6.04 11.38
CA SER A 161 -3.42 -6.08 12.08
C SER A 161 -2.63 -7.35 11.77
N SER A 162 -3.30 -8.50 11.61
CA SER A 162 -2.64 -9.76 11.20
C SER A 162 -1.96 -9.68 9.82
N PHE A 163 -2.38 -8.76 8.97
CA PHE A 163 -1.78 -8.47 7.66
C PHE A 163 -0.80 -7.30 7.68
N GLY A 164 -0.55 -6.68 8.85
CA GLY A 164 0.30 -5.49 8.99
C GLY A 164 -0.36 -4.21 8.47
N ILE A 165 -1.69 -4.16 8.41
CA ILE A 165 -2.44 -2.98 8.01
C ILE A 165 -3.06 -2.35 9.25
N LEU A 166 -2.86 -1.05 9.43
CA LEU A 166 -3.44 -0.26 10.50
C LEU A 166 -4.67 0.48 9.97
N LEU A 167 -5.76 0.45 10.76
CA LEU A 167 -6.99 1.18 10.48
C LEU A 167 -7.03 2.37 11.43
N ASP A 168 -7.00 3.59 10.87
CA ASP A 168 -7.02 4.82 11.65
C ASP A 168 -8.47 5.27 11.93
N ASP A 169 -9.41 4.96 11.03
CA ASP A 169 -10.84 5.25 11.20
C ASP A 169 -11.69 4.32 10.33
N ILE A 170 -12.90 4.02 10.81
CA ILE A 170 -13.87 3.16 10.13
C ILE A 170 -15.26 3.78 10.31
N ALA A 171 -15.94 4.03 9.19
CA ALA A 171 -17.29 4.55 9.18
C ALA A 171 -18.20 3.69 8.29
N LEU A 172 -19.27 3.16 8.90
CA LEU A 172 -20.38 2.57 8.14
C LEU A 172 -21.12 3.68 7.42
N VAL A 173 -21.27 3.60 6.10
CA VAL A 173 -22.11 4.49 5.30
C VAL A 173 -23.23 3.65 4.71
N SER A 174 -24.43 3.78 5.28
CA SER A 174 -25.63 3.17 4.72
C SER A 174 -26.18 4.08 3.63
N PHE A 175 -26.18 3.60 2.38
CA PHE A 175 -26.95 4.23 1.30
C PHE A 175 -28.29 3.49 1.20
N PRO A 176 -29.40 4.04 1.73
CA PRO A 176 -30.72 3.52 1.41
C PRO A 176 -31.00 3.84 -0.05
N GLY A 177 -30.66 2.95 -0.99
CA GLY A 177 -31.28 2.80 -2.31
C GLY A 177 -31.61 4.03 -3.16
N PHE A 178 -30.98 5.21 -3.00
CA PHE A 178 -31.36 6.42 -3.73
C PHE A 178 -30.25 7.43 -4.06
N ASP A 179 -28.97 7.12 -3.88
CA ASP A 179 -27.90 8.04 -4.31
C ASP A 179 -26.81 7.31 -5.09
N ASN A 180 -27.05 7.22 -6.40
CA ASN A 180 -26.01 7.09 -7.40
C ASN A 180 -25.67 8.50 -7.93
N PRO A 181 -24.68 9.22 -7.39
CA PRO A 181 -24.06 10.28 -8.14
C PRO A 181 -23.03 9.63 -9.07
N GLN A 182 -23.45 9.24 -10.27
CA GLN A 182 -22.51 9.06 -11.37
C GLN A 182 -21.69 10.34 -11.50
N PRO A 183 -20.35 10.32 -11.38
CA PRO A 183 -19.55 11.42 -11.87
C PRO A 183 -19.19 11.09 -13.32
N TYR A 184 -19.90 11.73 -14.25
CA TYR A 184 -19.44 12.08 -15.59
C TYR A 184 -18.78 10.99 -16.47
N LEU A 185 -19.53 10.55 -17.49
CA LEU A 185 -18.98 10.48 -18.84
C LEU A 185 -20.05 11.03 -19.81
N ILE A 186 -20.00 12.35 -20.03
CA ILE A 186 -20.42 12.95 -21.30
C ILE A 186 -19.16 12.98 -22.16
N ILE A 187 -19.07 12.04 -23.09
CA ILE A 187 -18.53 12.22 -24.45
C ILE A 187 -19.22 11.20 -25.34
#